data_AF-A0A7K2P593-F1
#
_entry.id   AF-A0A7K2P593-F1
#
_cell.length_a   1.000
_cell.length_b   1.000
_cell.length_c   1.000
_cell.angle_alpha   90.00
_cell.angle_beta   90.00
_cell.angle_gamma   90.00
#
_symmetry.space_group_name_H-M   'P 1'
#
loop_
_entity.id
_entity.type
_entity.pdbx_description
1 polymer ?
#
loop_
_entity_poly.entity_id
_entity_poly.type
_entity_poly.pdbx_seq_one_letter_code
_entity_poly.pdbx_strand_id
1 'polypeptide(L)'
;APARSVRPKFRWWWPDGMVDPDEVAREIDQIADAGFGGAEIAAVHHSIRDKSLLDTAHHGWGSRPWRDGVEAALRRAVRRGLTVDLTLGPSWPVAVPGVTPDEEAAAQELAHGHTALAAGATYRGPVPAPVHEAATGVRAQRLLAVQAARVDP
;
A
#
# COMPACT_ATOMS: atom_id res chain seq x y z
N ALA A 1 -3.81 -21.61 -30.09
CA ALA A 1 -3.31 -20.59 -29.15
C ALA A 1 -2.73 -21.28 -27.90
N PRO A 2 -1.71 -20.72 -27.24
CA PRO A 2 -1.13 -21.32 -26.04
C PRO A 2 -2.15 -21.48 -24.90
N ALA A 3 -1.89 -22.44 -24.01
CA ALA A 3 -2.71 -22.73 -22.83
C ALA A 3 -2.85 -21.47 -21.95
N ARG A 4 -4.01 -21.30 -21.31
CA ARG A 4 -4.29 -20.08 -20.53
C ARG A 4 -3.33 -19.86 -19.35
N SER A 5 -2.87 -20.95 -18.73
CA SER A 5 -1.92 -20.93 -17.62
C SER A 5 -0.54 -20.34 -17.97
N VAL A 6 -0.20 -20.27 -19.26
CA VAL A 6 1.08 -19.70 -19.73
C VAL A 6 0.92 -18.37 -20.46
N ARG A 7 -0.30 -17.83 -20.52
CA ARG A 7 -0.55 -16.52 -21.13
C ARG A 7 -0.09 -15.42 -20.17
N PRO A 8 0.44 -14.30 -20.70
CA PRO A 8 0.87 -13.19 -19.86
C PRO A 8 -0.31 -12.61 -19.07
N LYS A 9 0.03 -12.02 -17.94
CA LYS A 9 -0.84 -11.18 -17.12
C LYS A 9 -0.18 -9.81 -16.92
N PHE A 10 -0.95 -8.82 -16.49
CA PHE A 10 -0.44 -7.49 -16.18
C PHE A 10 -1.19 -6.88 -14.99
N ARG A 11 -0.67 -5.77 -14.45
CA ARG A 11 -1.33 -5.03 -13.38
C ARG A 11 -2.26 -3.96 -13.97
N TRP A 12 -3.50 -3.96 -13.52
CA TRP A 12 -4.56 -3.06 -13.95
C TRP A 12 -4.88 -2.09 -12.81
N TRP A 13 -4.54 -0.82 -13.02
CA TRP A 13 -4.65 0.22 -12.00
C TRP A 13 -5.99 0.90 -12.09
N TRP A 14 -6.73 0.87 -10.99
CA TRP A 14 -7.98 1.57 -10.84
C TRP A 14 -7.77 2.84 -10.00
N PRO A 15 -8.51 3.94 -10.29
CA PRO A 15 -8.59 5.12 -9.44
C PRO A 15 -9.45 4.83 -8.21
N ASP A 16 -8.99 3.85 -7.42
CA ASP A 16 -9.78 3.26 -6.35
C ASP A 16 -11.11 2.67 -6.86
N GLY A 17 -12.21 2.78 -6.11
CA GLY A 17 -13.57 2.38 -6.49
C GLY A 17 -14.27 3.31 -7.47
N MET A 18 -13.60 4.32 -8.04
CA MET A 18 -14.17 5.20 -9.07
C MET A 18 -14.18 4.52 -10.44
N VAL A 19 -14.86 3.39 -10.54
CA VAL A 19 -14.97 2.58 -11.75
C VAL A 19 -16.43 2.29 -12.07
N ASP A 20 -16.72 2.09 -13.35
CA ASP A 20 -18.02 1.62 -13.81
C ASP A 20 -17.98 0.09 -13.97
N PRO A 21 -18.85 -0.67 -13.25
CA PRO A 21 -18.93 -2.13 -13.39
C PRO A 21 -19.15 -2.63 -14.82
N ASP A 22 -19.91 -1.90 -15.64
CA ASP A 22 -20.16 -2.30 -17.04
C ASP A 22 -18.92 -2.09 -17.90
N GLU A 23 -18.18 -0.99 -17.67
CA GLU A 23 -16.90 -0.74 -18.32
C GLU A 23 -15.85 -1.77 -17.91
N VAL A 24 -15.79 -2.10 -16.61
CA VAL A 24 -14.92 -3.15 -16.08
C VAL A 24 -15.20 -4.50 -16.76
N ALA A 25 -16.46 -4.87 -16.96
CA ALA A 25 -16.81 -6.08 -17.68
C ALA A 25 -16.40 -6.02 -19.16
N ARG A 26 -16.55 -4.86 -19.81
CA ARG A 26 -16.13 -4.62 -21.19
C ARG A 26 -14.61 -4.73 -21.34
N GLU A 27 -13.84 -4.18 -20.41
CA GLU A 27 -12.38 -4.26 -20.42
C GLU A 27 -11.88 -5.70 -20.21
N ILE A 28 -12.53 -6.50 -19.37
CA ILE A 28 -12.22 -7.94 -19.25
C ILE A 28 -12.41 -8.69 -20.57
N ASP A 29 -13.40 -8.31 -21.39
CA ASP A 29 -13.53 -8.86 -22.75
C ASP A 29 -12.34 -8.49 -23.62
N GLN A 30 -11.96 -7.22 -23.61
CA GLN A 30 -10.80 -6.75 -24.37
C GLN A 30 -9.51 -7.46 -23.95
N ILE A 31 -9.32 -7.70 -22.65
CA ILE A 31 -8.18 -8.43 -22.11
C ILE A 31 -8.16 -9.87 -22.64
N ALA A 32 -9.32 -10.55 -22.64
CA ALA A 32 -9.44 -11.91 -23.16
C ALA A 32 -9.18 -11.97 -24.67
N ASP A 33 -9.73 -11.02 -25.43
CA ASP A 33 -9.66 -10.95 -26.88
C ASP A 33 -8.25 -10.60 -27.37
N ALA A 34 -7.52 -9.79 -26.61
CA ALA A 34 -6.10 -9.51 -26.82
C ALA A 34 -5.18 -10.71 -26.49
N GLY A 35 -5.72 -11.80 -25.92
CA GLY A 35 -4.99 -13.03 -25.69
C GLY A 35 -4.27 -13.12 -24.35
N PHE A 36 -4.55 -12.23 -23.39
CA PHE A 36 -4.02 -12.33 -22.03
C PHE A 36 -4.65 -13.49 -21.25
N GLY A 37 -3.97 -13.92 -20.19
CA GLY A 37 -4.42 -14.95 -19.26
C GLY A 37 -5.15 -14.39 -18.03
N GLY A 38 -4.99 -13.10 -17.77
CA GLY A 38 -5.51 -12.46 -16.57
C GLY A 38 -4.94 -11.08 -16.29
N ALA A 39 -5.35 -10.50 -15.17
CA ALA A 39 -4.85 -9.23 -14.66
C ALA A 39 -4.87 -9.20 -13.13
N GLU A 40 -4.03 -8.37 -12.52
CA GLU A 40 -4.08 -8.04 -11.09
C GLU A 40 -4.71 -6.65 -10.92
N ILE A 41 -5.80 -6.55 -10.17
CA ILE A 41 -6.44 -5.28 -9.83
C ILE A 41 -5.72 -4.63 -8.64
N ALA A 42 -5.34 -3.36 -8.79
CA ALA A 42 -4.77 -2.52 -7.73
C ALA A 42 -5.44 -1.12 -7.70
N ALA A 43 -5.86 -0.67 -6.52
CA ALA A 43 -6.40 0.67 -6.26
C ALA A 43 -5.27 1.70 -6.10
N VAL A 44 -4.72 2.16 -7.22
CA VAL A 44 -3.56 3.06 -7.27
C VAL A 44 -4.02 4.52 -7.28
N HIS A 45 -4.20 5.09 -6.09
CA HIS A 45 -4.53 6.51 -5.93
C HIS A 45 -3.28 7.40 -5.82
N HIS A 46 -2.12 6.87 -5.40
CA HIS A 46 -0.94 7.68 -5.11
C HIS A 46 -0.29 8.29 -6.36
N SER A 47 -0.41 7.65 -7.53
CA SER A 47 0.11 8.16 -8.81
C SER A 47 -0.68 9.34 -9.40
N ILE A 48 -1.87 9.63 -8.87
CA ILE A 48 -2.70 10.76 -9.31
C ILE A 48 -2.20 12.04 -8.65
N ARG A 49 -1.75 13.02 -9.44
CA ARG A 49 -1.19 14.28 -8.91
C ARG A 49 -2.24 15.16 -8.26
N ASP A 50 -3.35 15.38 -8.96
CA ASP A 50 -4.47 16.16 -8.44
C ASP A 50 -5.42 15.26 -7.65
N LYS A 51 -5.30 15.29 -6.33
CA LYS A 51 -6.14 14.48 -5.43
C LYS A 51 -7.60 14.93 -5.41
N SER A 52 -7.93 16.14 -5.90
CA SER A 52 -9.32 16.59 -5.97
C SER A 52 -10.16 15.80 -6.97
N LEU A 53 -9.51 15.10 -7.91
CA LEU A 53 -10.15 14.19 -8.85
C LEU A 53 -10.59 12.87 -8.20
N LEU A 54 -10.20 12.63 -6.95
CA LEU A 54 -10.52 11.39 -6.23
C LEU A 54 -11.53 11.65 -5.12
N ASP A 55 -12.54 10.79 -5.07
CA ASP A 55 -13.50 10.72 -3.97
C ASP A 55 -13.26 9.45 -3.14
N THR A 56 -12.10 9.35 -2.50
CA THR A 56 -11.73 8.19 -1.67
C THR A 56 -12.63 8.00 -0.45
N ALA A 57 -13.41 9.01 -0.06
CA ALA A 57 -14.36 8.88 1.05
C ALA A 57 -15.56 7.98 0.69
N HIS A 58 -16.10 8.10 -0.53
CA HIS A 58 -17.24 7.29 -0.96
C HIS A 58 -16.88 6.16 -1.93
N HIS A 59 -15.76 6.32 -2.64
CA HIS A 59 -15.24 5.39 -3.65
C HIS A 59 -13.86 4.83 -3.25
N GLY A 60 -13.51 4.85 -1.96
CA GLY A 60 -12.24 4.32 -1.46
C GLY A 60 -12.15 2.79 -1.51
N TRP A 61 -10.96 2.26 -1.24
CA TRP A 61 -10.73 0.83 -1.35
C TRP A 61 -11.56 0.09 -0.30
N GLY A 62 -12.22 -0.99 -0.71
CA GLY A 62 -13.16 -1.74 0.13
C GLY A 62 -14.57 -1.13 0.24
N SER A 63 -14.81 0.06 -0.31
CA SER A 63 -16.15 0.66 -0.40
C SER A 63 -17.11 -0.16 -1.27
N ARG A 64 -18.40 0.19 -1.27
CA ARG A 64 -19.39 -0.48 -2.14
C ARG A 64 -19.05 -0.35 -3.63
N PRO A 65 -18.74 0.85 -4.18
CA PRO A 65 -18.34 0.98 -5.59
C PRO A 65 -17.13 0.11 -5.96
N TRP A 66 -16.11 0.04 -5.08
CA TRP A 66 -14.96 -0.84 -5.29
C TRP A 66 -15.37 -2.31 -5.39
N ARG A 67 -16.18 -2.79 -4.44
CA ARG A 67 -16.65 -4.19 -4.43
C ARG A 67 -17.53 -4.51 -5.64
N ASP A 68 -18.41 -3.58 -6.05
CA ASP A 68 -19.28 -3.75 -7.21
C ASP A 68 -18.44 -3.90 -8.50
N GLY A 69 -17.39 -3.08 -8.66
CA GLY A 69 -16.43 -3.22 -9.75
C GLY A 69 -15.67 -4.55 -9.72
N VAL A 70 -15.11 -4.92 -8.55
CA VAL A 70 -14.39 -6.21 -8.38
C VAL A 70 -15.31 -7.39 -8.71
N GLU A 71 -16.57 -7.35 -8.25
CA GLU A 71 -17.54 -8.39 -8.55
C GLU A 71 -17.84 -8.48 -10.05
N ALA A 72 -17.99 -7.35 -10.74
CA ALA A 72 -18.17 -7.33 -12.19
C ALA A 72 -16.96 -7.93 -12.92
N ALA A 73 -15.74 -7.57 -12.51
CA ALA A 73 -14.50 -8.12 -13.06
C ALA A 73 -14.44 -9.64 -12.90
N LEU A 74 -14.65 -10.14 -11.67
CA LEU A 74 -14.60 -11.57 -11.36
C LEU A 74 -15.70 -12.35 -12.11
N ARG A 75 -16.94 -11.84 -12.11
CA ARG A 75 -18.07 -12.47 -12.83
C ARG A 75 -17.77 -12.57 -14.33
N ARG A 76 -17.23 -11.51 -14.94
CA ARG A 76 -16.87 -11.54 -16.37
C ARG A 76 -15.66 -12.43 -16.63
N ALA A 77 -14.65 -12.39 -15.76
CA ALA A 77 -13.44 -13.19 -15.89
C ALA A 77 -13.76 -14.70 -15.91
N VAL A 78 -14.67 -15.17 -15.04
CA VAL A 78 -15.16 -16.56 -15.07
C VAL A 78 -15.77 -16.91 -16.44
N ARG A 79 -16.61 -16.05 -17.00
CA ARG A 79 -17.22 -16.27 -18.34
C ARG A 79 -16.19 -16.28 -19.47
N ARG A 80 -15.13 -15.48 -19.35
CA ARG A 80 -14.06 -15.37 -20.35
C ARG A 80 -12.88 -16.32 -20.10
N GLY A 81 -12.90 -17.09 -19.01
CA GLY A 81 -11.83 -17.98 -18.59
C GLY A 81 -10.54 -17.25 -18.22
N LEU A 82 -10.63 -16.04 -17.67
CA LEU A 82 -9.49 -15.26 -17.18
C LEU A 82 -9.31 -15.46 -15.67
N THR A 83 -8.09 -15.28 -15.18
CA THR A 83 -7.80 -15.17 -13.75
C THR A 83 -7.64 -13.70 -13.38
N VAL A 84 -8.33 -13.26 -12.33
CA VAL A 84 -8.17 -11.91 -11.79
C VAL A 84 -7.63 -12.02 -10.37
N ASP A 85 -6.48 -11.40 -10.14
CA ASP A 85 -5.80 -11.34 -8.86
C ASP A 85 -6.07 -9.97 -8.19
N LEU A 86 -5.97 -9.90 -6.86
CA LEU A 86 -6.17 -8.67 -6.09
C LEU A 86 -4.93 -8.44 -5.20
N THR A 87 -4.52 -7.19 -5.05
CA THR A 87 -3.51 -6.82 -4.06
C THR A 87 -4.03 -7.04 -2.62
N LEU A 88 -3.13 -7.35 -1.67
CA LEU A 88 -3.48 -7.58 -0.26
C LEU A 88 -4.09 -6.36 0.45
N GLY A 89 -3.78 -5.17 -0.06
CA GLY A 89 -4.38 -3.89 0.34
C GLY A 89 -4.69 -3.06 -0.92
N PRO A 90 -4.88 -1.73 -0.82
CA PRO A 90 -5.17 -0.89 -1.96
C PRO A 90 -4.10 -0.96 -3.06
N SER A 91 -2.83 -0.89 -2.69
CA SER A 91 -1.70 -1.01 -3.63
C SER A 91 -0.44 -1.41 -2.86
N TRP A 92 0.74 -1.27 -3.47
CA TRP A 92 2.01 -1.37 -2.76
C TRP A 92 2.42 0.01 -2.21
N PRO A 93 2.93 0.13 -0.96
CA PRO A 93 3.10 -0.94 0.03
C PRO A 93 1.76 -1.38 0.65
N VAL A 94 1.75 -2.59 1.23
CA VAL A 94 0.53 -3.15 1.84
C VAL A 94 0.09 -2.28 3.01
N ALA A 95 -1.17 -1.84 2.95
CA ALA A 95 -1.84 -1.11 4.01
C ALA A 95 -3.32 -1.49 4.00
N VAL A 96 -4.01 -1.27 5.12
CA VAL A 96 -5.46 -1.43 5.21
C VAL A 96 -6.06 -0.25 5.97
N PRO A 97 -7.28 0.19 5.62
CA PRO A 97 -8.01 1.13 6.47
C PRO A 97 -8.20 0.55 7.87
N GLY A 98 -8.03 1.38 8.90
CA GLY A 98 -8.34 1.01 10.28
C GLY A 98 -7.17 0.51 11.12
N VAL A 99 -5.94 0.47 10.57
CA VAL A 99 -4.72 0.26 11.37
C VAL A 99 -3.97 1.58 11.49
N THR A 100 -3.75 2.04 12.72
CA THR A 100 -2.95 3.23 13.03
C THR A 100 -1.48 2.87 13.35
N PRO A 101 -0.53 3.81 13.23
CA PRO A 101 0.90 3.51 13.45
C PRO A 101 1.25 2.97 14.84
N ASP A 102 0.46 3.29 15.87
CA ASP A 102 0.70 2.87 17.25
C ASP A 102 0.08 1.49 17.59
N GLU A 103 -0.65 0.87 16.66
CA GLU A 103 -1.27 -0.44 16.87
C GLU A 103 -0.27 -1.59 16.68
N GLU A 104 -0.48 -2.69 17.41
CA GLU A 104 0.35 -3.89 17.32
C GLU A 104 0.39 -4.50 15.90
N ALA A 105 -0.68 -4.32 15.11
CA ALA A 105 -0.75 -4.80 13.73
C ALA A 105 0.11 -3.98 12.76
N ALA A 106 0.59 -2.79 13.15
CA ALA A 106 1.41 -1.93 12.33
C ALA A 106 2.88 -2.35 12.37
N ALA A 107 3.57 -2.24 11.22
CA ALA A 107 5.01 -2.40 11.16
C ALA A 107 5.71 -1.32 12.01
N GLN A 108 6.68 -1.74 12.82
CA GLN A 108 7.46 -0.88 13.70
C GLN A 108 8.89 -0.74 13.17
N GLU A 109 9.52 0.40 13.42
CA GLU A 109 10.91 0.64 13.07
C GLU A 109 11.78 0.91 14.31
N LEU A 110 13.06 0.58 14.22
CA LEU A 110 14.05 0.99 15.19
C LEU A 110 14.63 2.33 14.75
N ALA A 111 14.33 3.38 15.49
CA ALA A 111 14.94 4.70 15.28
C ALA A 111 16.05 4.95 16.31
N HIS A 112 17.02 5.79 15.95
CA HIS A 112 18.10 6.17 16.86
C HIS A 112 18.27 7.69 16.89
N GLY A 113 18.63 8.21 18.06
CA GLY A 113 19.08 9.58 18.27
C GLY A 113 20.46 9.55 18.92
N HIS A 114 21.25 10.59 18.71
CA HIS A 114 22.59 10.66 19.29
C HIS A 114 22.99 12.08 19.70
N THR A 115 23.96 12.17 20.60
CA THR A 115 24.65 13.41 20.94
C THR A 115 26.14 13.09 21.15
N ALA A 116 27.02 13.93 20.60
CA ALA A 116 28.45 13.77 20.79
C ALA A 116 28.88 14.36 22.14
N LEU A 117 29.80 13.67 22.83
CA LEU A 117 30.35 14.12 24.11
C LEU A 117 31.88 14.18 24.02
N ALA A 118 32.46 15.27 24.54
CA ALA A 118 33.89 15.37 24.72
C ALA A 118 34.38 14.39 25.82
N ALA A 119 35.65 14.01 25.76
CA ALA A 119 36.26 13.17 26.78
C ALA A 119 36.13 13.81 28.18
N GLY A 120 35.63 13.03 29.15
CA GLY A 120 35.38 13.50 30.52
C GLY A 120 34.11 14.31 30.71
N ALA A 121 33.34 14.61 29.65
CA ALA A 121 32.06 15.29 29.77
C ALA A 121 30.94 14.34 30.23
N THR A 122 29.90 14.91 30.84
CA THR A 122 28.67 14.19 31.24
C THR A 122 27.47 14.77 30.49
N TYR A 123 26.58 13.91 30.01
CA TYR A 123 25.28 14.32 29.48
C TYR A 123 24.20 14.25 30.56
N ARG A 124 23.43 15.32 30.72
CA ARG A 124 22.22 15.34 31.56
C ARG A 124 21.12 16.08 30.82
N GLY A 125 20.11 15.36 30.35
CA GLY A 125 19.02 15.88 29.55
C GLY A 125 18.06 14.78 29.11
N PRO A 126 17.03 15.10 28.31
CA PRO A 126 16.18 14.10 27.67
C PRO A 126 17.01 13.23 26.72
N VAL A 127 16.56 12.01 26.40
CA VAL A 127 17.22 11.21 25.37
C VAL A 127 17.21 11.99 24.04
N PRO A 128 18.32 12.04 23.28
CA PRO A 128 18.34 12.70 21.98
C PRO A 128 17.22 12.19 21.08
N ALA A 129 16.49 13.10 20.45
CA ALA A 129 15.42 12.74 19.53
C ALA A 129 15.97 11.90 18.36
N PRO A 130 15.14 11.01 17.78
CA PRO A 130 15.51 10.27 16.58
C PRO A 130 16.00 11.18 15.45
N VAL A 131 17.00 10.71 14.69
CA VAL A 131 17.55 11.45 13.53
C VAL A 131 16.54 11.61 12.39
N HIS A 132 15.54 10.73 12.33
CA HIS A 132 14.41 10.80 11.41
C HIS A 132 13.13 11.03 12.20
N GLU A 133 12.35 12.02 11.79
CA GLU A 133 11.06 12.29 12.40
C GLU A 133 10.11 11.11 12.21
N ALA A 134 9.29 10.87 13.22
CA ALA A 134 8.28 9.83 13.16
C ALA A 134 7.23 10.16 12.09
N ALA A 135 6.70 9.12 11.45
CA ALA A 135 5.59 9.28 10.51
C ALA A 135 4.36 9.92 11.17
N THR A 136 3.57 10.64 10.37
CA THR A 136 2.31 11.25 10.83
C THR A 136 1.42 10.23 11.54
N GLY A 137 0.92 10.60 12.72
CA GLY A 137 0.00 9.77 13.50
C GLY A 137 0.67 8.85 14.52
N VAL A 138 1.99 8.74 14.53
CA VAL A 138 2.73 8.11 15.63
C VAL A 138 2.60 8.96 16.89
N ARG A 139 2.16 8.37 17.99
CA ARG A 139 2.06 9.03 19.31
C ARG A 139 2.76 8.25 20.41
N ALA A 140 3.11 6.99 20.16
CA ALA A 140 3.82 6.14 21.11
C ALA A 140 5.24 5.87 20.64
N GLN A 141 6.20 6.01 21.55
CA GLN A 141 7.59 5.63 21.34
C GLN A 141 8.11 4.91 22.58
N ARG A 142 8.86 3.83 22.38
CA ARG A 142 9.47 3.05 23.46
C ARG A 142 10.99 3.13 23.38
N LEU A 143 11.61 3.70 24.41
CA LEU A 143 13.06 3.64 24.57
C LEU A 143 13.48 2.18 24.81
N LEU A 144 14.26 1.61 23.90
CA LEU A 144 14.75 0.23 24.01
C LEU A 144 16.11 0.13 24.69
N ALA A 145 17.04 1.03 24.34
CA ALA A 145 18.39 1.02 24.88
C ALA A 145 19.01 2.43 24.86
N VAL A 146 19.93 2.66 25.79
CA VAL A 146 20.88 3.79 25.76
C VAL A 146 22.27 3.18 25.75
N GLN A 147 23.08 3.57 24.76
CA GLN A 147 24.44 3.10 24.61
C GLN A 147 25.39 4.29 24.60
N ALA A 148 26.57 4.09 25.19
CA ALA A 148 27.68 5.01 25.09
C ALA A 148 28.88 4.22 24.53
N ALA A 149 29.46 4.73 23.45
CA ALA A 149 30.62 4.11 22.82
C ALA A 149 31.69 5.19 22.61
N ARG A 150 32.96 4.80 22.79
CA ARG A 150 34.09 5.61 22.34
C ARG A 150 34.20 5.43 20.82
N VAL A 151 34.15 6.51 20.08
CA VAL A 151 34.38 6.51 18.63
C VAL A 151 35.85 6.87 18.43
N ASP A 152 36.66 5.88 18.05
CA ASP A 152 38.05 6.12 17.66
C ASP A 152 38.06 6.67 16.22
N PRO A 153 38.84 7.72 15.92
CA PRO A 153 38.85 8.37 14.61
C PRO A 153 39.42 7.49 13.48
#